data_AF-A0A7L5AIU3-F1
#
_entry.id   AF-A0A7L5AIU3-F1
#
_cell.length_a   1.000
_cell.length_b   1.000
_cell.length_c   1.000
_cell.angle_alpha   90.00
_cell.angle_beta   90.00
_cell.angle_gamma   90.00
#
_symmetry.space_group_name_H-M   'P 1'
#
loop_
_entity.id
_entity.type
_entity.pdbx_description
1 polymer ?
#
loop_
_entity_poly.entity_id
_entity_poly.type
_entity_poly.pdbx_seq_one_letter_code
_entity_poly.pdbx_strand_id
1 'polypeptide(L)' 'MKNVLWLVVGIGAGFLAAHQVNRTEGGRAFFQELDARIQEFNAAVASGYRSRDSELRGAPDNDR' A
#
# COMPACT_ATOMS: atom_id res chain seq x y z
N MET A 1 -11.28 16.02 19.00
CA MET A 1 -12.38 15.37 18.24
C MET A 1 -12.67 16.01 16.87
N LYS A 2 -12.60 17.34 16.69
CA LYS A 2 -12.86 18.01 15.39
C LYS A 2 -11.99 17.50 14.23
N ASN A 3 -10.72 17.23 14.47
CA ASN A 3 -9.79 16.81 13.41
C ASN A 3 -10.09 15.40 12.89
N VAL A 4 -10.58 14.52 13.78
CA VAL A 4 -11.03 13.18 13.40
C VAL A 4 -12.30 13.27 12.54
N LEU A 5 -13.22 14.18 12.89
CA LEU A 5 -14.40 14.43 12.05
C LEU A 5 -14.00 14.92 10.65
N TRP A 6 -13.04 15.84 10.55
CA TRP A 6 -12.53 16.29 9.24
C TRP A 6 -11.84 15.17 8.45
N LEU A 7 -11.11 14.27 9.13
CA LEU A 7 -10.52 13.10 8.48
C LEU A 7 -11.61 12.18 7.91
N VAL A 8 -12.64 11.88 8.70
CA VAL A 8 -13.76 11.02 8.27
C VAL A 8 -14.48 11.65 7.07
N VAL A 9 -14.72 12.96 7.11
CA VAL A 9 -15.32 13.69 5.98
C VAL A 9 -14.44 13.61 4.75
N GLY A 10 -13.12 13.79 4.88
CA GLY A 10 -12.17 13.66 3.78
C GLY A 10 -12.16 12.26 3.16
N ILE A 11 -12.15 11.22 4.01
CA ILE A 11 -12.23 9.83 3.56
C ILE A 11 -13.55 9.58 2.81
N GLY A 12 -14.68 10.03 3.36
CA GLY A 12 -15.98 9.87 2.72
C GLY A 12 -16.06 10.58 1.36
N ALA A 13 -15.56 11.81 1.28
CA ALA A 13 -15.52 12.57 0.04
C ALA A 13 -14.61 11.89 -1.02
N GLY A 14 -13.44 11.38 -0.60
CA GLY A 14 -12.55 10.63 -1.48
C GLY A 14 -13.17 9.35 -2.02
N PHE A 15 -13.94 8.63 -1.19
CA PHE A 15 -14.60 7.40 -1.62
C PHE A 15 -15.69 7.66 -2.68
N LEU A 16 -16.46 8.74 -2.52
CA LEU A 16 -17.45 9.14 -3.51
C LEU A 16 -16.81 9.53 -4.85
N ALA A 17 -15.70 10.29 -4.80
CA ALA A 17 -14.94 10.65 -5.99
C ALA A 17 -14.37 9.40 -6.69
N ALA A 18 -13.76 8.47 -5.94
CA ALA A 18 -13.24 7.22 -6.47
C ALA A 18 -14.34 6.35 -7.12
N HIS A 19 -15.51 6.27 -6.49
CA HIS A 19 -16.66 5.55 -7.05
C HIS A 19 -17.14 6.17 -8.37
N GLN A 20 -17.13 7.49 -8.47
CA GLN A 20 -17.50 8.19 -9.70
C GLN A 20 -16.47 7.95 -10.82
N VAL A 21 -15.17 8.02 -10.50
CA VAL A 21 -14.09 7.72 -11.44
C VAL A 21 -14.18 6.26 -11.93
N ASN A 22 -14.41 5.30 -11.04
CA ASN A 22 -14.51 3.86 -11.38
C ASN A 22 -15.70 3.49 -12.28
N ARG A 23 -16.72 4.36 -12.37
CA ARG A 23 -17.83 4.17 -13.32
C ARG A 23 -17.44 4.46 -14.77
N THR A 24 -16.33 5.17 -14.98
CA THR A 24 -15.82 5.48 -16.33
C THR A 24 -14.82 4.44 -16.79
N GLU A 25 -14.71 4.23 -18.11
CA GLU A 25 -13.72 3.31 -18.69
C GLU A 25 -12.28 3.76 -18.37
N GLY A 26 -12.00 5.07 -18.49
CA GLY A 26 -10.68 5.63 -18.17
C GLY A 26 -10.31 5.48 -16.70
N GLY A 27 -11.27 5.62 -15.78
CA GLY A 27 -11.04 5.42 -14.37
C GLY A 27 -10.72 3.97 -14.02
N ARG A 28 -11.39 2.99 -14.65
CA ARG A 28 -11.05 1.57 -14.48
C ARG A 28 -9.63 1.26 -14.95
N ALA A 29 -9.24 1.77 -16.12
CA ALA A 29 -7.89 1.61 -16.62
C ALA A 29 -6.83 2.22 -15.68
N PHE A 30 -7.12 3.42 -15.14
CA PHE A 30 -6.26 4.05 -14.14
C PHE A 30 -6.10 3.20 -12.88
N PHE A 31 -7.20 2.68 -12.32
CA PHE A 31 -7.13 1.86 -11.10
C PHE A 31 -6.44 0.51 -11.35
N GLN A 32 -6.58 -0.08 -12.53
CA GLN A 32 -5.85 -1.30 -12.90
C GLN A 32 -4.34 -1.07 -12.96
N GLU A 33 -3.91 0.02 -13.59
CA GLU A 33 -2.51 0.41 -13.65
C GLU A 33 -1.95 0.73 -12.25
N LEU A 34 -2.74 1.44 -11.43
CA LEU A 34 -2.37 1.74 -10.06
C LEU A 34 -2.21 0.47 -9.22
N ASP A 35 -3.14 -0.48 -9.34
CA ASP A 35 -3.07 -1.76 -8.63
C ASP A 35 -1.80 -2.54 -9.00
N ALA A 36 -1.49 -2.63 -10.29
CA ALA A 36 -0.26 -3.28 -10.77
C ALA A 36 1.00 -2.66 -10.14
N ARG A 37 1.08 -1.33 -10.09
CA ARG A 37 2.21 -0.61 -9.47
C ARG A 37 2.29 -0.83 -7.97
N ILE A 38 1.15 -0.87 -7.28
CA ILE A 38 1.11 -1.13 -5.83
C ILE A 38 1.58 -2.56 -5.54
N GLN A 39 1.18 -3.54 -6.35
CA GLN A 39 1.65 -4.92 -6.19
C GLN A 39 3.15 -5.04 -6.41
N GLU A 40 3.70 -4.40 -7.44
CA GLU A 40 5.13 -4.38 -7.70
C GLU A 40 5.91 -3.72 -6.56
N PHE A 41 5.43 -2.57 -6.07
CA PHE A 41 6.00 -1.91 -4.91
C PHE A 41 5.97 -2.80 -3.66
N ASN A 42 4.82 -3.43 -3.36
CA ASN A 42 4.68 -4.33 -2.22
C ASN A 42 5.62 -5.53 -2.33
N ALA A 43 5.77 -6.11 -3.52
CA ALA A 43 6.69 -7.20 -3.77
C ALA A 43 8.15 -6.78 -3.54
N ALA A 44 8.54 -5.59 -4.01
CA ALA A 44 9.88 -5.02 -3.79
C ALA A 44 10.16 -4.70 -2.32
N VAL A 45 9.17 -4.17 -1.60
CA VAL A 45 9.28 -3.93 -0.16
C VAL A 45 9.39 -5.25 0.60
N ALA A 46 8.53 -6.22 0.30
CA ALA A 46 8.53 -7.53 0.94
C ALA A 46 9.84 -8.30 0.69
N SER A 47 10.40 -8.21 -0.53
CA SER A 47 11.70 -8.80 -0.84
C SER A 47 12.82 -8.11 -0.05
N GLY A 48 12.80 -6.78 0.06
CA GLY A 48 13.73 -6.01 0.89
C GLY A 48 13.70 -6.42 2.37
N TYR A 49 12.50 -6.56 2.96
CA TYR A 49 12.36 -7.06 4.34
C TYR A 49 12.84 -8.50 4.51
N ARG A 50 12.48 -9.39 3.58
CA ARG A 50 12.91 -10.79 3.60
C ARG A 50 14.42 -10.94 3.47
N SER A 51 15.07 -10.05 2.70
CA SER A 51 16.52 -9.98 2.56
C SER A 51 17.22 -9.70 3.89
N ARG A 52 16.57 -8.99 4.83
CA ARG A 52 17.10 -8.72 6.17
C ARG A 52 16.90 -9.89 7.15
N ASP A 53 15.81 -10.64 7.03
CA ASP A 53 15.58 -11.84 7.85
C ASP A 53 16.58 -12.97 7.51
N SER A 54 17.01 -13.06 6.25
CA SER A 54 18.09 -13.99 5.85
C SER A 54 19.46 -13.60 6.39
N GLU A 55 19.68 -12.31 6.65
CA GLU A 55 20.94 -11.81 7.23
C GLU A 55 20.96 -12.03 8.77
N LEU A 56 19.81 -11.88 9.45
CA LEU A 56 19.69 -12.05 10.90
C LEU A 56 19.65 -13.52 11.36
N ARG A 57 19.18 -14.47 10.53
CA ARG A 57 19.26 -15.91 10.82
C ARG A 57 20.64 -16.52 10.49
N GLY A 58 21.49 -15.78 9.81
CA GLY A 58 22.85 -16.16 9.45
C GLY A 58 23.92 -15.66 10.42
N ALA A 59 23.56 -14.96 11.50
CA ALA A 59 24.46 -14.72 12.61
C ALA A 59 24.49 -16.02 13.46
N PRO A 60 25.50 -16.90 13.31
CA PRO A 60 25.70 -17.97 14.27
C PRO A 60 25.84 -17.31 15.64
N ASP A 61 25.19 -17.91 16.65
CA ASP A 61 25.60 -17.63 18.00
C ASP A 61 27.11 -17.89 18.08
N ASN A 62 27.83 -16.84 18.46
CA ASN A 62 29.23 -16.87 18.78
C ASN A 62 29.32 -16.16 20.12
N ASP A 63 28.94 -16.87 21.19
CA ASP A 63 29.49 -16.76 22.55
C ASP A 63 28.51 -17.36 23.58
N ARG A 64 28.74 -18.63 23.97
CA ARG A 64 29.13 -19.06 25.33
C ARG A 64 29.00 -20.57 25.52
#